data_AF-A0A6V7LFW1-F1
#
_entry.id   AF-A0A6V7LFW1-F1
#
_cell.length_a   1.000
_cell.length_b   1.000
_cell.length_c   1.000
_cell.angle_alpha   90.00
_cell.angle_beta   90.00
_cell.angle_gamma   90.00
#
_symmetry.space_group_name_H-M   'P 1'
#
loop_
_entity.id
_entity.type
_entity.pdbx_description
1 polymer ?
#
loop_
_entity_poly.entity_id
_entity_poly.type
_entity_poly.pdbx_seq_one_letter_code
_entity_poly.pdbx_strand_id
1 'polypeptide(L)' 'EEMPEASSSGIGTDIMGVADEPDYSTFENRSGLAEDMKFLASMPELCDVTFLVGDTREPVCAVKAVLAARS' A
#
# COMPACT_ATOMS: atom_id res chain seq x y z
N GLU A 1 22.04 7.14 -20.35
CA GLU A 1 20.69 7.75 -20.47
C GLU A 1 19.80 6.63 -21.00
N GLU A 2 18.72 6.22 -20.34
CA GLU A 2 17.60 7.03 -19.84
C GLU A 2 16.84 6.20 -18.78
N MET A 3 16.42 6.83 -17.69
CA MET A 3 15.59 6.21 -16.65
C MET A 3 14.12 6.31 -17.09
N PRO A 4 13.29 5.25 -17.06
CA PRO A 4 11.86 5.40 -17.29
C PRO A 4 11.21 6.06 -16.07
N GLU A 5 10.54 7.17 -16.32
CA GLU A 5 9.92 8.02 -15.30
C GLU A 5 8.85 7.26 -14.50
N ALA A 6 8.90 7.39 -13.17
CA ALA A 6 7.84 6.95 -12.29
C ALA A 6 6.57 7.75 -12.60
N SER A 7 5.56 7.10 -13.17
CA SER A 7 4.25 7.70 -13.40
C SER A 7 3.56 7.94 -12.06
N SER A 8 3.56 9.19 -11.62
CA SER A 8 2.74 9.65 -10.49
C SER A 8 1.30 9.84 -10.96
N SER A 9 0.39 8.89 -10.69
CA SER A 9 -1.05 9.13 -10.85
C SER A 9 -1.62 9.65 -9.54
N GLY A 10 -1.48 10.96 -9.36
CA GLY A 10 -2.25 11.72 -8.39
C GLY A 10 -3.53 12.28 -9.02
N ILE A 11 -4.59 12.25 -8.20
CA ILE A 11 -5.81 13.06 -8.27
C ILE A 11 -6.94 12.48 -9.13
N GLY A 12 -7.99 12.07 -8.42
CA GLY A 12 -9.24 11.64 -9.00
C GLY A 12 -10.03 12.77 -9.62
N THR A 13 -10.92 12.39 -10.51
CA THR A 13 -12.13 13.13 -10.86
C THR A 13 -13.08 12.10 -11.43
N ASP A 14 -14.22 11.95 -10.77
CA ASP A 14 -15.41 11.37 -11.34
C ASP A 14 -15.68 11.95 -12.74
N ILE A 15 -16.37 11.16 -13.57
CA ILE A 15 -17.05 11.49 -14.84
C ILE A 15 -16.31 11.04 -16.11
N MET A 16 -16.94 10.03 -16.73
CA MET A 16 -16.94 9.63 -18.15
C MET A 16 -15.75 8.83 -18.68
N GLY A 17 -15.98 7.51 -18.78
CA GLY A 17 -15.62 6.73 -19.96
C GLY A 17 -14.15 6.36 -20.12
N VAL A 18 -13.66 5.44 -19.28
CA VAL A 18 -12.52 4.60 -19.65
C VAL A 18 -13.09 3.26 -20.06
N ALA A 19 -12.66 2.74 -21.21
CA ALA A 19 -12.91 1.37 -21.60
C ALA A 19 -12.58 0.42 -20.43
N ASP A 20 -13.26 -0.71 -20.37
CA ASP A 20 -13.12 -1.80 -19.39
C ASP A 20 -11.69 -2.39 -19.45
N GLU A 21 -10.68 -1.60 -19.05
CA GLU A 21 -9.36 -2.12 -18.71
C GLU A 21 -9.57 -3.00 -17.48
N PRO A 22 -9.18 -4.28 -17.53
CA PRO A 22 -9.40 -5.17 -16.41
C PRO A 22 -8.73 -4.57 -15.17
N ASP A 23 -9.48 -4.47 -14.07
CA ASP A 23 -8.96 -3.99 -12.80
C ASP A 23 -7.95 -5.01 -12.25
N TYR A 24 -6.68 -4.84 -12.65
CA TYR A 24 -5.55 -5.63 -12.18
C TYR A 24 -5.26 -5.42 -10.68
N SER A 25 -6.02 -4.55 -10.00
CA SER A 25 -5.96 -4.36 -8.54
C SER A 25 -6.76 -5.41 -7.78
N THR A 26 -7.50 -6.27 -8.49
CA THR A 26 -8.30 -7.33 -7.87
C THR A 26 -7.47 -8.60 -7.64
N PHE A 27 -7.19 -8.94 -6.39
CA PHE A 27 -6.48 -10.17 -6.04
C PHE A 27 -7.43 -11.35 -5.86
N GLU A 28 -7.18 -12.45 -6.59
CA GLU A 28 -7.97 -13.68 -6.51
C GLU A 28 -7.74 -14.41 -5.16
N ASN A 29 -6.48 -14.54 -4.72
CA ASN A 29 -6.13 -15.21 -3.47
C ASN A 29 -5.99 -14.21 -2.29
N ARG A 30 -7.13 -13.75 -1.79
CA ARG A 30 -7.19 -12.78 -0.68
C ARG A 30 -6.58 -13.31 0.62
N SER A 31 -6.75 -14.61 0.91
CA SER A 31 -6.19 -15.24 2.11
C SER A 31 -4.67 -15.31 2.07
N GLY A 32 -4.09 -15.73 0.94
CA GLY A 32 -2.64 -15.77 0.76
C GLY A 32 -2.03 -14.38 0.88
N LEU A 33 -2.63 -13.39 0.21
CA LEU A 33 -2.18 -12.00 0.32
C LEU A 33 -2.21 -11.50 1.77
N ALA A 34 -3.25 -11.82 2.54
CA ALA A 34 -3.34 -11.40 3.94
C ALA A 34 -2.25 -12.05 4.82
N GLU A 35 -1.91 -13.32 4.57
CA GLU A 35 -0.81 -14.02 5.26
C GLU A 35 0.55 -13.42 4.89
N ASP A 36 0.77 -13.13 3.61
CA ASP A 36 1.98 -12.47 3.12
C ASP A 36 2.14 -11.08 3.74
N MET A 37 1.07 -10.29 3.78
CA MET A 37 1.08 -8.95 4.39
C MET A 37 1.37 -9.03 5.90
N LYS A 38 0.88 -10.06 6.60
CA LYS A 38 1.18 -10.31 8.01
C LYS A 38 2.66 -10.69 8.21
N PHE A 39 3.21 -11.50 7.31
CA PHE A 39 4.62 -11.89 7.34
C PHE A 39 5.53 -10.68 7.12
N LEU A 40 5.26 -9.87 6.10
CA LEU A 40 6.02 -8.64 5.82
C LEU A 40 5.94 -7.65 6.99
N ALA A 41 4.78 -7.50 7.62
CA ALA A 41 4.62 -6.63 8.79
C ALA A 41 5.39 -7.13 10.03
N SER A 42 5.78 -8.41 10.07
CA SER A 42 6.58 -8.98 11.17
C SER A 42 8.09 -8.76 11.01
N MET A 43 8.53 -8.28 9.85
CA MET A 43 9.93 -8.00 9.53
C MET A 43 10.32 -6.56 9.91
N PRO A 44 11.07 -6.34 11.00
CA PRO A 44 11.46 -5.01 11.44
C PRO A 44 12.31 -4.24 10.41
N GLU A 45 13.06 -4.95 9.57
CA GLU A 45 13.90 -4.40 8.51
C GLU A 45 13.11 -3.74 7.36
N LEU A 46 11.82 -4.08 7.24
CA LEU A 46 10.93 -3.54 6.19
C LEU A 46 10.10 -2.34 6.67
N CYS A 47 10.19 -1.96 7.95
CA CYS A 47 9.45 -0.83 8.48
C CYS A 47 9.96 0.50 7.89
N ASP A 48 9.08 1.25 7.22
CA ASP A 48 9.39 2.50 6.54
C ASP A 48 8.54 3.70 7.04
N VAL A 49 7.71 3.46 8.06
CA VAL A 49 6.94 4.48 8.78
C VAL A 49 6.84 4.16 10.27
N THR A 50 6.84 5.20 11.10
CA THR A 50 6.63 5.10 12.54
C THR A 50 5.52 6.05 12.96
N PHE A 51 4.52 5.53 13.65
CA PHE A 51 3.45 6.30 14.27
C PHE A 51 3.78 6.53 15.74
N LEU A 52 3.45 7.71 16.26
CA LEU A 52 3.49 7.97 17.70
C LEU A 52 2.05 7.92 18.20
N VAL A 53 1.73 6.91 19.00
CA VAL A 53 0.35 6.56 19.35
C VAL A 53 0.07 6.89 20.82
N GLY A 54 -1.14 7.42 21.07
CA GLY A 54 -1.60 7.79 22.41
C GLY A 54 -0.94 9.04 22.99
N ASP A 55 -1.33 9.40 24.21
CA ASP A 55 -0.82 10.58 24.91
C ASP A 55 0.68 10.45 25.24
N THR A 56 1.15 9.22 25.47
CA THR A 56 2.55 8.88 25.75
C THR A 56 3.44 8.86 24.51
N ARG A 57 2.86 9.04 23.31
CA ARG A 57 3.58 9.03 22.02
C ARG A 57 4.40 7.75 21.82
N GLU A 58 3.81 6.60 22.14
CA GLU A 58 4.46 5.30 21.98
C GLU A 58 4.76 5.01 20.49
N PRO A 59 6.01 4.65 20.13
CA PRO A 59 6.36 4.41 18.74
C PRO A 59 5.83 3.04 18.26
N VAL A 60 5.10 3.06 17.15
CA VAL A 60 4.57 1.87 16.46
C VAL A 60 5.09 1.87 15.04
N CYS A 61 5.92 0.87 14.70
CA CYS A 61 6.47 0.70 13.36
C CYS A 61 5.48 -0.04 12.44
N ALA A 62 5.45 0.35 11.17
CA ALA A 62 4.64 -0.30 10.15
C ALA A 62 5.28 -0.17 8.76
N VAL A 63 4.63 -0.79 7.77
CA VAL A 63 5.02 -0.75 6.35
C VAL A 63 3.95 0.01 5.57
N LYS A 64 4.32 1.09 4.86
CA LYS A 64 3.38 1.94 4.11
C LYS A 64 2.57 1.17 3.08
N ALA A 65 3.20 0.27 2.33
CA ALA A 65 2.51 -0.55 1.33
C ALA A 65 1.42 -1.44 1.95
N VAL A 66 1.69 -2.03 3.13
CA VAL A 66 0.72 -2.84 3.87
C VAL A 66 -0.45 -2.00 4.37
N LEU A 67 -0.18 -0.76 4.80
CA LEU A 67 -1.23 0.17 5.23
C LEU A 67 -2.11 0.60 4.06
N ALA A 68 -1.49 0.98 2.94
CA ALA A 68 -2.19 1.39 1.72
C ALA A 68 -3.10 0.28 1.16
N ALA A 69 -2.66 -0.98 1.21
CA ALA A 69 -3.47 -2.12 0.77
C ALA A 69 -4.70 -2.41 1.68
N ARG A 70 -4.74 -1.84 2.89
CA ARG A 70 -5.77 -2.11 3.91
C ARG A 70 -6.71 -0.93 4.18
N SER A 71 -6.50 0.22 3.54
CA SER A 71 -7.21 1.49 3.81
C SER A 71 -7.91 2.03 2.58
#